data_AF-A0A960E2N2-F1
#
_entry.id   AF-A0A960E2N2-F1
#
_cell.length_a   1.000
_cell.length_b   1.000
_cell.length_c   1.000
_cell.angle_alpha   90.00
_cell.angle_beta   90.00
_cell.angle_gamma   90.00
#
_symmetry.space_group_name_H-M   'P 1'
#
loop_
_entity.id
_entity.type
_entity.pdbx_description
1 polymer ?
#
loop_
_entity_poly.entity_id
_entity_poly.type
_entity_poly.pdbx_seq_one_letter_code
_entity_poly.pdbx_strand_id
1 'polypeptide(L)'
;MATISFEGETHGELVVKVRRWLASVDGAEEAVMTPHEALEQGAEVTKEALRIIAAAAPEPIAQNEVVKALTGAGYKATDATKTALINGLDSVEEMTGGSVVKMAGDASKTAVYQMNATVARQILKALRR
;
A
#
# COMPACT_ATOMS: atom_id res chain seq x y z
N MET A 1 12.46 -7.92 -32.37
CA MET A 1 11.90 -8.80 -31.33
C MET A 1 13.04 -9.05 -30.35
N ALA A 2 12.91 -8.67 -29.08
CA ALA A 2 13.98 -8.87 -28.11
C ALA A 2 13.94 -10.32 -27.60
N THR A 3 15.09 -10.97 -27.54
CA THR A 3 15.23 -12.35 -27.06
C THR A 3 16.24 -12.38 -25.94
N ILE A 4 15.88 -13.04 -24.83
CA ILE A 4 16.75 -13.30 -23.69
C ILE A 4 17.07 -14.79 -23.69
N SER A 5 18.35 -15.12 -23.48
CA SER A 5 18.86 -16.49 -23.41
C SER A 5 19.66 -16.68 -22.12
N PHE A 6 19.58 -17.89 -21.55
CA PHE A 6 20.30 -18.26 -20.33
C PHE A 6 21.29 -19.39 -20.64
N GLU A 7 22.51 -19.26 -20.16
CA GLU A 7 23.56 -20.28 -20.31
C GLU A 7 23.95 -20.92 -18.97
N GLY A 8 24.25 -22.21 -19.01
CA GLY A 8 24.63 -23.02 -17.86
C GLY A 8 25.07 -24.41 -18.28
N GLU A 9 26.04 -24.98 -17.55
CA GLU A 9 26.64 -26.28 -17.90
C GLU A 9 25.75 -27.45 -17.47
N THR A 10 24.82 -27.20 -16.55
CA THR A 10 23.84 -28.19 -16.08
C THR A 10 22.42 -27.61 -16.09
N HIS A 11 21.44 -28.49 -16.24
CA HIS A 11 20.03 -28.10 -16.22
C HIS A 11 19.62 -27.42 -14.90
N GLY A 12 20.17 -27.88 -13.77
CA GLY A 12 19.87 -27.29 -12.46
C GLY A 12 20.31 -25.83 -12.35
N GLU A 13 21.48 -25.50 -12.92
CA GLU A 13 22.01 -24.14 -12.91
C GLU A 13 21.18 -23.18 -13.78
N LEU A 14 20.71 -23.66 -14.93
CA LEU A 14 19.80 -22.92 -15.81
C LEU A 14 18.47 -22.60 -15.09
N VAL A 15 17.90 -23.58 -14.39
CA VAL A 15 16.63 -23.40 -13.66
C VAL A 15 16.75 -22.37 -12.53
N VAL A 16 17.89 -22.32 -11.82
CA VAL A 16 18.12 -21.33 -10.75
C VAL A 16 18.26 -19.92 -11.33
N LYS A 17 18.99 -19.75 -12.43
CA LYS A 17 19.17 -18.44 -13.10
C LYS A 17 17.85 -17.89 -13.66
N VAL A 18 17.01 -18.75 -14.25
CA VAL A 18 15.67 -18.37 -14.74
C VAL A 18 14.74 -17.98 -13.58
N ARG A 19 14.73 -18.75 -12.48
CA ARG A 19 13.90 -18.43 -11.30
C ARG A 19 14.29 -17.11 -10.64
N ARG A 20 15.59 -16.83 -10.53
CA ARG A 20 16.10 -15.56 -9.98
C ARG A 20 15.73 -14.36 -10.85
N TRP A 21 15.77 -14.53 -12.17
CA TRP A 21 15.38 -13.48 -13.10
C TRP A 21 13.87 -13.18 -13.05
N LEU A 22 13.01 -14.20 -13.03
CA LEU A 22 11.56 -14.00 -12.87
C LEU A 22 11.22 -13.31 -11.54
N ALA A 23 11.89 -13.69 -10.44
CA ALA A 23 11.74 -13.02 -9.15
C ALA A 23 12.19 -11.55 -9.14
N SER A 24 13.11 -11.16 -10.03
CA SER A 24 13.55 -9.77 -10.19
C SER A 24 12.60 -8.93 -11.05
N VAL A 25 11.79 -9.57 -11.92
CA VAL A 25 10.79 -8.91 -12.77
C VAL A 25 9.48 -8.69 -12.02
N ASP A 26 9.12 -9.58 -11.10
CA ASP A 26 7.87 -9.48 -10.33
C ASP A 26 7.89 -8.46 -9.15
N GLY A 27 8.96 -7.67 -8.96
CA GLY A 27 9.09 -6.76 -7.79
C GLY A 27 9.66 -5.37 -8.03
N ALA A 28 10.02 -5.04 -9.28
CA ALA A 28 10.34 -3.67 -9.67
C ALA A 28 9.06 -2.96 -10.16
N GLU A 29 8.65 -1.93 -9.44
CA GLU A 29 8.04 -0.69 -9.98
C GLU A 29 6.67 -0.76 -10.69
N GLU A 30 5.61 -0.90 -9.90
CA GLU A 30 4.54 0.11 -9.90
C GLU A 30 4.67 0.86 -8.56
N ALA A 31 4.59 2.20 -8.58
CA ALA A 31 4.69 3.05 -7.40
C ALA A 31 3.48 2.85 -6.46
N VAL A 32 3.41 1.69 -5.81
CA VAL A 32 2.46 1.42 -4.74
C VAL A 32 3.08 1.99 -3.48
N MET A 33 2.58 3.14 -3.04
CA MET A 33 2.90 3.72 -1.75
C MET A 33 2.91 2.63 -0.67
N THR A 34 3.97 2.61 0.12
CA THR A 34 4.05 1.74 1.29
C THR A 34 2.94 2.12 2.29
N PRO A 35 2.50 1.18 3.13
CA PRO A 35 1.54 1.49 4.20
C PRO A 35 1.99 2.66 5.09
N HIS A 36 3.30 2.78 5.36
CA HIS A 36 3.89 3.90 6.10
C HIS A 36 3.75 5.22 5.36
N GLU A 37 4.09 5.27 4.07
CA GLU A 37 3.90 6.47 3.24
C GLU A 37 2.43 6.87 3.10
N ALA A 38 1.53 5.88 3.02
CA ALA A 38 0.08 6.10 3.00
C ALA A 38 -0.44 6.72 4.30
N LEU A 39 0.07 6.25 5.45
CA LEU A 39 -0.28 6.82 6.76
C LEU A 39 0.29 8.24 6.93
N GLU A 40 1.51 8.49 6.48
CA GLU A 40 2.12 9.81 6.52
C GLU A 40 1.34 10.81 5.65
N GLN A 41 1.08 10.46 4.39
CA GLN A 41 0.33 11.32 3.49
C GLN A 41 -1.10 11.53 3.99
N GLY A 42 -1.76 10.49 4.51
CA GLY A 42 -3.11 10.60 5.06
C GLY A 42 -3.21 11.54 6.27
N ALA A 43 -2.19 11.51 7.15
CA ALA A 43 -2.11 12.43 8.27
C ALA A 43 -1.94 13.88 7.80
N GLU A 44 -1.07 14.14 6.83
CA GLU A 44 -0.88 15.48 6.27
C GLU A 44 -2.12 16.02 5.57
N VAL A 45 -2.82 15.19 4.78
CA VAL A 45 -4.11 15.57 4.16
C VAL A 45 -5.15 15.92 5.23
N THR A 46 -5.21 15.17 6.33
CA THR A 46 -6.16 15.43 7.41
C THR A 46 -5.87 16.74 8.14
N LYS A 47 -4.59 17.01 8.44
CA LYS A 47 -4.17 18.29 9.02
C LYS A 47 -4.47 19.45 8.08
N GLU A 48 -4.22 19.28 6.78
CA GLU A 48 -4.51 20.30 5.79
C GLU A 48 -6.02 20.58 5.68
N ALA A 49 -6.86 19.55 5.72
CA ALA A 49 -8.31 19.74 5.76
C ALA A 49 -8.75 20.54 7.00
N LEU A 50 -8.21 20.21 8.18
CA LEU A 50 -8.47 20.95 9.42
C LEU A 50 -7.99 22.42 9.33
N ARG A 51 -6.85 22.67 8.66
CA ARG A 51 -6.35 24.02 8.38
C ARG A 51 -7.31 24.80 7.49
N ILE A 52 -7.77 24.18 6.40
CA ILE A 52 -8.70 24.79 5.44
C ILE A 52 -10.03 25.12 6.12
N ILE A 53 -10.56 24.21 6.93
CA ILE A 53 -11.81 24.42 7.69
C ILE A 53 -11.66 25.59 8.66
N ALA A 54 -10.55 25.66 9.40
CA ALA A 54 -10.29 26.77 10.31
C ALA A 54 -10.13 28.10 9.56
N ALA A 55 -9.48 28.09 8.40
CA ALA A 55 -9.28 29.28 7.56
C ALA A 55 -10.57 29.76 6.85
N ALA A 56 -11.51 28.85 6.59
CA ALA A 56 -12.80 29.17 6.00
C ALA A 56 -13.79 29.76 7.02
N ALA A 57 -13.48 29.71 8.32
CA ALA A 57 -14.33 30.29 9.34
C ALA A 57 -14.34 31.84 9.25
N PRO A 58 -15.49 32.50 9.49
CA PRO A 58 -15.55 33.96 9.58
C PRO A 58 -14.54 34.49 10.60
N GLU A 59 -14.01 35.68 10.36
CA GLU A 59 -12.88 36.25 11.13
C GLU A 59 -13.05 36.23 12.66
N PRO A 60 -14.24 36.52 13.25
CA PRO A 60 -14.47 36.40 14.69
C PRO A 60 -14.36 34.95 15.24
N ILE A 61 -14.62 33.96 14.39
CA ILE A 61 -14.56 32.53 14.72
C ILE A 61 -13.15 31.98 14.46
N ALA A 62 -12.51 32.37 13.36
CA ALA A 62 -11.14 31.94 13.05
C ALA A 62 -10.12 32.45 14.09
N GLN A 63 -10.34 33.65 14.64
CA GLN A 63 -9.49 34.21 15.68
C GLN A 63 -9.82 33.67 17.09
N ASN A 64 -10.92 32.92 17.23
CA ASN A 64 -11.34 32.39 18.53
C ASN A 64 -10.36 31.31 19.03
N GLU A 65 -9.91 31.46 20.27
CA GLU A 65 -8.95 30.55 20.91
C GLU A 65 -9.47 29.10 21.01
N VAL A 66 -10.79 28.90 21.14
CA VAL A 66 -11.39 27.56 21.16
C VAL A 66 -11.20 26.87 19.81
N VAL A 67 -11.39 27.59 18.70
CA VAL A 67 -11.24 27.03 17.36
C VAL A 67 -9.79 26.69 17.07
N LYS A 68 -8.86 27.59 17.42
CA LYS A 68 -7.41 27.31 17.30
C LYS A 68 -6.99 26.11 18.15
N ALA A 69 -7.48 26.02 19.38
CA ALA A 69 -7.21 24.90 20.27
C ALA A 69 -7.77 23.58 19.73
N LEU A 70 -8.97 23.60 19.14
CA LEU A 70 -9.58 22.43 18.49
C LEU A 70 -8.78 21.97 17.27
N THR A 71 -8.35 22.88 16.40
CA THR A 71 -7.49 22.54 15.26
C THR A 71 -6.17 21.93 15.74
N GLY A 72 -5.52 22.54 16.74
CA GLY A 72 -4.29 22.01 17.32
C GLY A 72 -4.47 20.64 18.01
N ALA A 73 -5.61 20.42 18.68
CA ALA A 73 -5.94 19.12 19.25
C ALA A 73 -6.17 18.07 18.16
N GLY A 74 -6.82 18.44 17.05
CA GLY A 74 -7.00 17.58 15.88
C GLY A 74 -5.68 17.15 15.25
N TYR A 75 -4.69 18.06 15.15
CA TYR A 75 -3.35 17.71 14.67
C TYR A 75 -2.67 16.69 15.59
N LYS A 76 -2.66 16.97 16.90
CA LYS A 76 -2.06 16.07 17.90
C LYS A 76 -2.71 14.70 17.89
N ALA A 77 -4.04 14.64 17.78
CA ALA A 77 -4.77 13.38 17.68
C ALA A 77 -4.39 12.62 16.40
N THR A 78 -4.34 13.31 15.26
CA THR A 78 -3.94 12.71 13.97
C THR A 78 -2.51 12.14 14.03
N ASP A 79 -1.57 12.88 14.61
CA ASP A 79 -0.18 12.42 14.77
C ASP A 79 -0.06 11.24 15.73
N ALA A 80 -0.80 11.26 16.84
CA ALA A 80 -0.84 10.15 17.79
C ALA A 80 -1.41 8.87 17.14
N THR A 81 -2.50 9.00 16.36
CA THR A 81 -3.10 7.88 15.64
C THR A 81 -2.17 7.33 14.55
N LYS A 82 -1.53 8.21 13.76
CA LYS A 82 -0.51 7.81 12.78
C LYS A 82 0.61 7.01 13.44
N THR A 83 1.18 7.55 14.52
CA THR A 83 2.28 6.93 15.25
C THR A 83 1.87 5.57 15.83
N ALA A 84 0.68 5.47 16.42
CA ALA A 84 0.17 4.20 16.94
C ALA A 84 -0.01 3.15 15.84
N LEU A 85 -0.48 3.55 14.66
CA LEU A 85 -0.64 2.67 13.51
C LEU A 85 0.71 2.21 12.95
N ILE A 86 1.68 3.13 12.78
CA ILE A 86 3.04 2.79 12.34
C ILE A 86 3.68 1.79 13.32
N ASN A 87 3.67 2.10 14.62
CA ASN A 87 4.22 1.21 15.64
C ASN A 87 3.52 -0.16 15.65
N GLY A 88 2.21 -0.19 15.38
CA GLY A 88 1.45 -1.42 15.24
C GLY A 88 1.87 -2.25 14.01
N LEU A 89 2.11 -1.59 12.87
CA LEU A 89 2.63 -2.24 11.66
C LEU A 89 4.04 -2.79 11.90
N ASP A 90 4.92 -2.01 12.52
CA ASP A 90 6.28 -2.44 12.86
C ASP A 90 6.27 -3.63 13.83
N SER A 91 5.38 -3.61 14.83
CA SER A 91 5.21 -4.72 15.78
C SER A 91 4.72 -6.00 15.08
N VAL A 92 3.78 -5.88 14.14
CA VAL A 92 3.31 -7.02 13.35
C VAL A 92 4.40 -7.54 12.42
N GLU A 93 5.19 -6.65 11.80
CA GLU A 93 6.31 -7.03 10.95
C GLU A 93 7.39 -7.78 11.75
N GLU A 94 7.74 -7.28 12.93
CA GLU A 94 8.72 -7.88 13.85
C GLU A 94 8.24 -9.25 14.38
N MET A 95 6.98 -9.33 14.86
CA MET A 95 6.41 -10.58 15.39
C MET A 95 6.23 -11.66 14.32
N THR A 96 6.16 -11.28 13.05
CA THR A 96 5.90 -12.22 11.95
C THR A 96 7.12 -12.47 11.08
N GLY A 97 8.26 -11.88 11.42
CA GLY A 97 9.49 -11.95 10.62
C GLY A 97 9.29 -11.46 9.18
N GLY A 98 8.36 -10.51 8.96
CA GLY A 98 7.96 -10.00 7.63
C GLY A 98 7.02 -10.92 6.83
N SER A 99 6.51 -12.01 7.41
CA SER A 99 5.75 -13.03 6.68
C SER A 99 4.24 -12.75 6.55
N VAL A 100 3.61 -12.00 7.46
CA VAL A 100 2.14 -11.81 7.42
C VAL A 100 1.72 -10.70 6.45
N VAL A 101 2.50 -9.63 6.29
CA VAL A 101 2.26 -8.62 5.26
C VAL A 101 2.38 -9.24 3.86
N LYS A 102 3.39 -10.10 3.65
CA LYS A 102 3.50 -10.93 2.45
C LYS A 102 2.33 -11.88 2.31
N MET A 103 1.93 -12.60 3.36
CA MET A 103 0.79 -13.53 3.30
C MET A 103 -0.55 -12.84 3.02
N ALA A 104 -0.81 -11.64 3.55
CA ALA A 104 -2.00 -10.85 3.27
C ALA A 104 -1.97 -10.24 1.86
N GLY A 105 -0.80 -9.75 1.42
CA GLY A 105 -0.57 -9.32 0.05
C GLY A 105 -0.73 -10.47 -0.95
N ASP A 106 -0.22 -11.65 -0.64
CA ASP A 106 -0.30 -12.87 -1.45
C ASP A 106 -1.71 -13.45 -1.43
N ALA A 107 -2.41 -13.42 -0.29
CA ALA A 107 -3.81 -13.81 -0.18
C ALA A 107 -4.72 -12.84 -0.94
N SER A 108 -4.46 -11.54 -0.88
CA SER A 108 -5.16 -10.52 -1.65
C SER A 108 -4.90 -10.69 -3.16
N LYS A 109 -3.64 -10.83 -3.57
CA LYS A 109 -3.27 -11.15 -4.96
C LYS A 109 -3.96 -12.43 -5.42
N THR A 110 -3.92 -13.50 -4.62
CA THR A 110 -4.58 -14.78 -4.92
C THR A 110 -6.09 -14.63 -5.05
N ALA A 111 -6.74 -13.89 -4.15
CA ALA A 111 -8.16 -13.62 -4.19
C ALA A 111 -8.55 -12.79 -5.44
N VAL A 112 -7.79 -11.75 -5.78
CA VAL A 112 -7.98 -10.92 -6.98
C VAL A 112 -7.78 -11.77 -8.25
N TYR A 113 -6.75 -12.61 -8.31
CA TYR A 113 -6.53 -13.53 -9.43
C TYR A 113 -7.64 -14.57 -9.55
N GLN A 114 -8.13 -15.14 -8.44
CA GLN A 114 -9.26 -16.05 -8.45
C GLN A 114 -10.54 -15.36 -8.92
N MET A 115 -10.78 -14.12 -8.48
CA MET A 115 -11.92 -13.32 -8.91
C MET A 115 -11.83 -13.00 -10.41
N ASN A 116 -10.66 -12.61 -10.91
CA ASN A 116 -10.42 -12.32 -12.33
C ASN A 116 -10.51 -13.60 -13.19
N ALA A 117 -9.93 -14.73 -12.78
CA ALA A 117 -10.05 -16.00 -13.50
C ALA A 117 -11.48 -16.55 -13.50
N THR A 118 -12.27 -16.25 -12.47
CA THR A 118 -13.70 -16.60 -12.42
C THR A 118 -14.48 -15.73 -13.40
N VAL A 119 -14.25 -14.42 -13.40
CA VAL A 119 -14.86 -13.48 -14.37
C VAL A 119 -14.44 -13.80 -15.80
N ALA A 120 -13.15 -14.07 -16.06
CA ALA A 120 -12.64 -14.47 -17.36
C ALA A 120 -13.26 -15.78 -17.85
N ARG A 121 -13.47 -16.77 -16.97
CA ARG A 121 -14.21 -18.00 -17.30
C ARG A 121 -15.68 -17.74 -17.60
N GLN A 122 -16.33 -16.83 -16.88
CA GLN A 122 -17.72 -16.45 -17.17
C GLN A 122 -17.83 -15.70 -18.51
N ILE A 123 -16.89 -14.80 -18.81
CA ILE A 123 -16.80 -14.10 -20.10
C ILE A 123 -16.55 -15.10 -21.24
N LEU A 124 -15.59 -16.03 -21.09
CA LEU A 124 -15.34 -17.08 -22.08
C LEU A 124 -16.55 -18.00 -22.28
N LYS A 125 -17.32 -18.28 -21.23
CA LYS A 125 -18.55 -19.08 -21.31
C LYS A 125 -19.69 -18.33 -21.99
N ALA A 126 -19.76 -17.01 -21.80
CA ALA A 126 -20.70 -16.13 -22.49
C ALA A 126 -20.36 -15.95 -23.98
N LEU A 127 -19.07 -15.93 -24.33
CA LEU A 127 -18.57 -15.82 -25.72
C LEU A 127 -18.62 -17.15 -26.51
N ARG A 128 -18.83 -18.28 -25.84
CA ARG A 128 -18.93 -19.61 -26.45
C ARG A 128 -20.39 -20.02 -26.73
N ARG A 129 -21.31 -19.06 -26.77
CA ARG A 129 -22.69 -19.23 -27.27
C ARG A 129 -22.90 -18.34 -28.49
#